data_AF-H8FXW4-F1
#
_entry.id   AF-H8FXW4-F1
#
_cell.length_a   1.000
_cell.length_b   1.000
_cell.length_c   1.000
_cell.angle_alpha   90.00
_cell.angle_beta   90.00
_cell.angle_gamma   90.00
#
_symmetry.space_group_name_H-M   'P 1'
#
loop_
_entity.id
_entity.type
_entity.pdbx_description
1 polymer ?
#
loop_
_entity_poly.entity_id
_entity_poly.type
_entity_poly.pdbx_seq_one_letter_code
_entity_poly.pdbx_strand_id
1 'polypeptide(L)' 'MRRNYMIVDRLFPAAELRMGDDDSARRIRITRTDGKPRS' A
#
# COMPACT_ATOMS: atom_id res chain seq x y z
N MET A 1 2.73 -5.96 -22.05
CA MET A 1 3.31 -5.63 -20.73
C MET A 1 2.32 -6.03 -19.65
N ARG A 2 2.66 -6.92 -18.71
CA ARG A 2 1.77 -7.33 -17.61
C ARG A 2 1.83 -6.29 -16.49
N ARG A 3 0.69 -5.94 -15.91
CA ARG A 3 0.58 -5.06 -14.74
C ARG A 3 0.05 -5.89 -13.57
N ASN A 4 0.64 -5.71 -12.40
CA ASN A 4 0.22 -6.39 -11.18
C ASN A 4 -0.74 -5.49 -10.42
N TYR A 5 -1.92 -6.02 -10.09
CA TYR A 5 -2.96 -5.30 -9.36
C TYR A 5 -3.30 -6.07 -8.10
N MET A 6 -3.40 -5.35 -6.99
CA MET A 6 -3.93 -5.86 -5.72
C MET A 6 -5.14 -5.00 -5.37
N ILE A 7 -6.30 -5.62 -5.25
CA ILE A 7 -7.56 -4.96 -4.92
C ILE A 7 -7.90 -5.33 -3.49
N VAL A 8 -8.26 -4.34 -2.68
CA VAL A 8 -8.69 -4.51 -1.30
C VAL A 8 -10.11 -4.01 -1.18
N ASP A 9 -10.96 -4.76 -0.46
CA ASP A 9 -12.39 -4.47 -0.29
C ASP A 9 -12.65 -3.30 0.67
N ARG A 10 -11.67 -2.97 1.52
CA ARG A 10 -11.77 -1.95 2.56
C ARG A 10 -10.80 -0.79 2.35
N LEU A 11 -11.26 0.38 2.79
CA LEU A 11 -10.49 1.60 2.80
C LEU A 11 -9.55 1.69 4.01
N PHE A 12 -8.28 1.98 3.75
CA PHE A 12 -7.28 2.22 4.78
C PHE A 12 -6.70 3.64 4.63
N PRO A 13 -6.34 4.31 5.75
CA PRO A 13 -5.67 5.60 5.70
C PRO A 13 -4.25 5.48 5.14
N ALA A 14 -3.59 4.35 5.40
CA ALA A 14 -2.31 3.98 4.83
C ALA A 14 -2.21 2.45 4.69
N ALA A 15 -1.39 1.99 3.76
CA ALA A 15 -1.00 0.59 3.60
C ALA A 15 0.52 0.47 3.53
N GLU A 16 1.06 -0.67 3.97
CA GLU A 16 2.49 -0.98 3.84
C GLU A 16 2.66 -2.20 2.94
N LEU A 17 3.50 -2.05 1.91
CA LEU A 17 3.85 -3.12 0.98
C LEU A 17 5.30 -3.52 1.24
N ARG A 18 5.51 -4.81 1.54
CA ARG A 18 6.85 -5.42 1.62
C ARG A 18 7.16 -6.05 0.25
N MET A 19 8.24 -5.61 -0.38
CA MET A 19 8.75 -6.19 -1.63
C MET A 19 10.10 -6.85 -1.38
N GLY A 20 10.32 -8.02 -1.95
CA GLY A 20 11.57 -8.78 -1.79
C GLY A 20 11.58 -9.68 -0.57
N ASP A 21 12.57 -10.58 -0.55
CA ASP A 21 12.76 -11.62 0.46
C ASP A 21 13.66 -11.14 1.61
N ASP A 22 13.74 -11.89 2.71
CA ASP A 22 14.31 -11.51 4.01
C ASP A 22 15.35 -10.39 4.03
N ASP A 23 16.53 -10.58 3.44
CA ASP A 23 17.63 -9.59 3.46
C ASP A 23 17.46 -8.43 2.46
N SER A 24 16.58 -8.57 1.47
CA SER A 24 16.32 -7.57 0.42
C SER A 24 14.99 -6.83 0.59
N ALA A 25 14.27 -7.11 1.68
CA ALA A 25 12.92 -6.65 1.90
C ALA A 25 12.85 -5.11 1.98
N ARG A 26 12.22 -4.48 0.99
CA ARG A 26 11.90 -3.06 0.98
C ARG A 26 10.47 -2.83 1.45
N ARG A 27 10.30 -1.93 2.42
CA ARG A 27 8.99 -1.48 2.90
C ARG A 27 8.58 -0.19 2.21
N ILE A 28 7.43 -0.20 1.57
CA ILE A 28 6.86 0.96 0.88
C ILE A 28 5.55 1.32 1.59
N ARG A 29 5.46 2.56 2.07
CA ARG A 29 4.23 3.07 2.68
C ARG A 29 3.44 3.87 1.65
N ILE A 30 2.18 3.49 1.47
CA ILE A 30 1.23 4.15 0.57
C ILE A 30 0.23 4.88 1.47
N THR A 31 0.29 6.20 1.45
CA THR A 31 -0.67 7.05 2.17
C THR A 31 -1.67 7.63 1.19
N ARG A 32 -2.93 7.70 1.59
CA ARG A 32 -3.94 8.41 0.81
C ARG A 32 -3.76 9.92 0.92
N THR A 33 -3.68 10.60 -0.22
CA THR A 33 -3.50 12.06 -0.29
C THR A 33 -4.82 12.83 -0.27
N ASP A 34 -5.95 12.15 -0.50
CA ASP A 34 -7.30 12.71 -0.37
C ASP A 34 -7.80 12.74 1.10
N GLY A 35 -6.85 12.81 2.04
CA GLY A 35 -7.03 12.65 3.47
C GLY A 35 -8.15 13.50 4.05
N LYS A 36 -9.29 12.86 4.31
CA LYS A 36 -10.15 13.22 5.44
C LYS A 36 -10.92 12.00 5.95
N PRO A 37 -10.55 11.39 7.10
CA PRO A 37 -11.59 11.03 8.04
C PRO A 37 -12.25 12.35 8.47
N ARG A 38 -13.53 12.55 8.11
CA ARG A 38 -14.27 13.69 8.65
C ARG A 38 -14.36 13.45 10.16
N SER A 39 -13.70 14.29 10.95
CA SER A 39 -14.04 14.43 12.37
C SER A 39 -15.48 14.91 12.52
#